data_AF-A0A850BQ57-F1
#
_entry.id   AF-A0A850BQ57-F1
#
_cell.length_a   1.000
_cell.length_b   1.000
_cell.length_c   1.000
_cell.angle_alpha   90.00
_cell.angle_beta   90.00
_cell.angle_gamma   90.00
#
_symmetry.space_group_name_H-M   'P 1'
#
loop_
_entity.id
_entity.type
_entity.pdbx_description
1 polymer ?
#
loop_
_entity_poly.entity_id
_entity_poly.type
_entity_poly.pdbx_seq_one_letter_code
_entity_poly.pdbx_strand_id
1 'polypeptide(L)'
;PELAAVYRRVTETALKTLRDHTRTALVEEKRSPTRAGSIAAGLLSAVEGAFKLAVAAPGMLPEGFAAPTLRAMAEGLLNAQPLARPAKKKSKPSPKAAKRRTPARKPPRAASRRS
;
A
#
# COMPACT_ATOMS: atom_id res chain seq x y z
N PRO A 1 -3.79 -0.28 -32.85
CA PRO A 1 -2.73 0.12 -31.89
C PRO A 1 -3.21 1.25 -30.95
N GLU A 2 -3.88 2.27 -31.50
CA GLU A 2 -4.41 3.41 -30.75
C GLU A 2 -5.54 3.02 -29.78
N LEU A 3 -6.49 2.18 -30.20
CA LEU A 3 -7.58 1.70 -29.34
C LEU A 3 -7.08 0.96 -28.10
N ALA A 4 -6.05 0.12 -28.26
CA ALA A 4 -5.43 -0.58 -27.13
C ALA A 4 -4.77 0.40 -26.14
N ALA A 5 -4.15 1.48 -26.63
CA ALA A 5 -3.56 2.51 -25.80
C ALA A 5 -4.63 3.32 -25.04
N VAL A 6 -5.74 3.66 -25.71
CA VAL A 6 -6.89 4.34 -25.08
C VAL A 6 -7.50 3.45 -23.99
N TYR A 7 -7.78 2.18 -24.30
CA TYR A 7 -8.34 1.23 -23.33
C TYR A 7 -7.41 1.04 -22.14
N ARG A 8 -6.09 0.92 -22.37
CA ARG A 8 -5.10 0.86 -21.29
C ARG A 8 -5.18 2.10 -20.38
N ARG A 9 -5.21 3.30 -20.96
CA ARG A 9 -5.29 4.56 -20.19
C ARG A 9 -6.57 4.66 -19.36
N VAL A 10 -7.71 4.27 -19.94
CA VAL A 10 -8.99 4.23 -19.22
C VAL A 10 -8.94 3.23 -18.07
N THR A 11 -8.41 2.03 -18.31
CA THR A 11 -8.28 0.97 -17.31
C THR A 11 -7.35 1.39 -16.17
N GLU A 12 -6.20 2.01 -16.47
CA GLU A 12 -5.27 2.55 -15.47
C GLU A 12 -5.93 3.64 -14.62
N THR A 13 -6.72 4.51 -15.24
CA THR A 13 -7.46 5.57 -14.55
C THR A 13 -8.52 4.97 -13.63
N ALA A 14 -9.31 4.00 -14.12
CA ALA A 14 -10.32 3.31 -13.32
C ALA A 14 -9.68 2.57 -12.13
N LEU A 15 -8.57 1.88 -12.35
CA LEU A 15 -7.83 1.18 -11.28
C LEU A 15 -7.31 2.16 -10.23
N LYS A 16 -6.74 3.29 -10.65
CA LYS A 16 -6.26 4.33 -9.73
C LYS A 16 -7.41 4.86 -8.88
N THR A 17 -8.52 5.25 -9.50
CA THR A 17 -9.72 5.76 -8.80
C THR A 17 -10.25 4.74 -7.80
N LEU A 18 -10.39 3.48 -8.21
CA LEU A 18 -10.91 2.43 -7.35
C LEU A 18 -9.96 2.13 -6.17
N ARG A 19 -8.64 2.16 -6.41
CA ARG A 19 -7.63 2.02 -5.35
C ARG A 19 -7.73 3.14 -4.33
N ASP A 20 -7.89 4.38 -4.80
CA ASP A 20 -7.97 5.55 -3.93
C ASP A 20 -9.25 5.47 -3.07
N HIS A 21 -10.40 5.12 -3.66
CA HIS A 21 -11.65 4.88 -2.90
C HIS A 21 -11.55 3.72 -1.91
N THR A 22 -10.98 2.59 -2.32
CA THR A 22 -10.79 1.42 -1.45
C THR A 22 -9.91 1.77 -0.25
N ARG A 23 -8.84 2.55 -0.48
CA ARG A 23 -7.97 3.03 0.60
C ARG A 23 -8.72 3.94 1.56
N THR A 24 -9.49 4.89 1.04
CA THR A 24 -10.30 5.80 1.87
C THR A 24 -11.29 5.02 2.73
N ALA A 25 -12.07 4.12 2.15
CA ALA A 25 -13.03 3.29 2.88
C ALA A 25 -12.36 2.48 4.01
N LEU A 26 -11.22 1.84 3.72
CA LEU A 26 -10.47 1.09 4.74
C LEU A 26 -9.98 1.98 5.89
N VAL A 27 -9.50 3.20 5.57
CA VAL A 27 -9.04 4.14 6.60
C VAL A 27 -10.20 4.64 7.46
N GLU A 28 -11.34 4.98 6.85
CA GLU A 28 -12.55 5.43 7.56
C GLU A 28 -13.09 4.34 8.49
N GLU A 29 -13.05 3.08 8.07
CA GLU A 29 -13.42 1.91 8.89
C GLU A 29 -12.34 1.49 9.89
N LYS A 30 -11.23 2.23 10.00
CA LYS A 30 -10.09 1.89 10.89
C LYS A 30 -9.51 0.50 10.61
N ARG A 31 -9.51 0.08 9.34
CA ARG A 31 -8.91 -1.17 8.84
C ARG A 31 -7.58 -0.90 8.15
N SER A 32 -6.78 -1.96 7.99
CA SER A 32 -5.48 -1.88 7.34
C SER A 32 -5.63 -1.59 5.84
N PRO A 33 -5.05 -0.49 5.31
CA PRO A 33 -5.12 -0.17 3.89
C PRO A 33 -4.09 -0.94 3.04
N THR A 34 -3.31 -1.85 3.62
CA THR A 34 -2.19 -2.55 2.96
C THR A 34 -2.60 -3.32 1.70
N ARG A 35 -3.84 -3.84 1.66
CA ARG A 35 -4.36 -4.61 0.53
C ARG A 35 -5.22 -3.81 -0.44
N ALA A 36 -5.36 -2.48 -0.26
CA ALA A 36 -6.24 -1.65 -1.08
C ALA A 36 -5.98 -1.80 -2.59
N GLY A 37 -4.71 -1.87 -3.00
CA GLY A 37 -4.34 -2.09 -4.41
C GLY A 37 -4.84 -3.43 -4.96
N SER A 38 -4.64 -4.53 -4.22
CA SER A 38 -5.09 -5.86 -4.63
C SER A 38 -6.62 -5.99 -4.66
N ILE A 39 -7.32 -5.36 -3.70
CA ILE A 39 -8.79 -5.35 -3.65
C ILE A 39 -9.33 -4.59 -4.86
N ALA A 40 -8.80 -3.38 -5.13
CA ALA A 40 -9.21 -2.59 -6.28
C ALA A 40 -8.96 -3.31 -7.61
N ALA A 41 -7.79 -3.98 -7.77
CA ALA A 41 -7.51 -4.77 -8.96
C ALA A 41 -8.49 -5.94 -9.13
N GLY A 42 -8.83 -6.65 -8.05
CA GLY A 42 -9.81 -7.74 -8.09
C GLY A 42 -11.22 -7.26 -8.45
N LEU A 43 -11.67 -6.15 -7.86
CA LEU A 43 -12.97 -5.55 -8.15
C LEU A 43 -13.06 -5.06 -9.60
N LEU A 44 -12.04 -4.36 -10.11
CA LEU A 44 -12.00 -3.93 -11.51
C LEU A 44 -12.00 -5.12 -12.47
N SER A 45 -11.24 -6.18 -12.15
CA SER A 45 -11.20 -7.39 -12.97
C SER A 45 -12.57 -8.07 -13.04
N ALA A 46 -13.33 -8.07 -11.94
CA ALA A 46 -14.69 -8.62 -11.93
C ALA A 46 -15.67 -7.78 -12.76
N VAL A 47 -15.58 -6.44 -12.70
CA VAL A 47 -16.37 -5.53 -13.54
C VAL A 47 -16.08 -5.75 -15.03
N GLU A 48 -14.80 -5.72 -15.41
CA GLU A 48 -14.37 -5.93 -16.80
C GLU A 48 -14.70 -7.33 -17.31
N GLY A 49 -14.57 -8.35 -16.46
CA GLY A 49 -14.95 -9.72 -16.77
C GLY A 49 -16.45 -9.87 -17.03
N ALA A 50 -17.29 -9.32 -16.16
CA ALA A 50 -18.73 -9.31 -16.34
C ALA A 50 -19.15 -8.59 -17.63
N PHE A 51 -18.55 -7.42 -17.91
CA PHE A 51 -18.81 -6.70 -19.16
C PHE A 51 -18.39 -7.49 -20.39
N LYS A 52 -17.18 -8.06 -20.41
CA LYS A 52 -16.68 -8.86 -21.53
C LYS A 52 -17.55 -10.10 -21.78
N LEU A 53 -18.01 -10.77 -20.72
CA LEU A 53 -18.92 -11.90 -20.83
C LEU A 53 -20.29 -11.47 -21.38
N ALA A 54 -20.85 -10.36 -20.90
CA ALA A 54 -22.12 -9.84 -21.41
C ALA A 54 -22.07 -9.47 -22.90
N VAL A 55 -20.92 -8.96 -23.37
CA VAL A 55 -20.69 -8.66 -24.79
C VAL A 55 -20.46 -9.93 -25.61
N ALA A 56 -19.65 -10.87 -25.11
CA ALA A 56 -19.27 -12.08 -25.86
C ALA A 56 -20.38 -13.13 -25.90
N ALA A 57 -21.23 -13.19 -24.86
CA ALA A 57 -22.32 -14.16 -24.75
C ALA A 57 -23.58 -13.49 -24.15
N PRO A 58 -24.33 -12.72 -24.97
CA PRO A 58 -25.58 -12.11 -24.53
C PRO A 58 -26.56 -13.15 -23.97
N GLY A 59 -27.18 -12.84 -22.84
CA GLY A 59 -28.13 -13.74 -22.16
C GLY A 59 -27.49 -14.83 -21.27
N MET A 60 -26.16 -14.97 -21.27
CA MET A 60 -25.47 -15.91 -20.37
C MET A 60 -25.53 -15.48 -18.90
N LEU A 61 -25.45 -14.17 -18.64
CA LEU A 61 -25.48 -13.61 -17.30
C LEU A 61 -26.90 -13.13 -16.97
N PRO A 62 -27.43 -13.40 -15.76
CA PRO A 62 -28.74 -12.92 -15.37
C PRO A 62 -28.79 -11.39 -15.38
N GLU A 63 -29.90 -10.82 -15.84
CA GLU A 63 -30.07 -9.37 -15.81
C GLU A 63 -29.99 -8.84 -14.37
N GLY A 64 -29.31 -7.71 -14.21
CA GLY A 64 -29.16 -7.06 -12.90
C GLY A 64 -28.22 -7.76 -11.91
N PHE A 65 -27.58 -8.91 -12.24
CA PHE A 65 -26.76 -9.64 -11.27
C PHE A 65 -25.52 -8.86 -10.78
N ALA A 66 -24.94 -8.05 -11.66
CA ALA A 66 -23.58 -7.54 -11.48
C ALA A 66 -23.46 -6.60 -10.28
N ALA A 67 -24.29 -5.56 -10.20
CA ALA A 67 -24.22 -4.56 -9.13
C ALA A 67 -24.37 -5.15 -7.71
N PRO A 68 -25.41 -5.93 -7.38
CA PRO A 68 -25.54 -6.51 -6.04
C PRO A 68 -24.41 -7.49 -5.72
N THR A 69 -23.98 -8.30 -6.69
CA THR A 69 -22.88 -9.26 -6.51
C THR A 69 -21.55 -8.55 -6.23
N LEU A 70 -21.23 -7.52 -7.02
CA LEU A 70 -20.00 -6.72 -6.87
C LEU A 70 -19.99 -5.94 -5.56
N ARG A 71 -21.15 -5.42 -5.12
CA ARG A 71 -21.30 -4.78 -3.80
C ARG A 71 -20.98 -5.78 -2.68
N ALA A 72 -21.61 -6.95 -2.68
CA ALA A 72 -21.36 -7.98 -1.66
C ALA A 72 -19.88 -8.43 -1.65
N MET A 73 -19.26 -8.56 -2.83
CA MET A 73 -17.84 -8.87 -2.94
C MET A 73 -16.96 -7.76 -2.35
N ALA A 74 -17.26 -6.49 -2.65
CA ALA A 74 -16.52 -5.36 -2.09
C ALA A 74 -16.63 -5.31 -0.56
N GLU A 75 -17.85 -5.42 -0.03
CA GLU A 75 -18.11 -5.48 1.42
C GLU A 75 -17.36 -6.64 2.09
N GLY A 76 -17.39 -7.84 1.50
CA GLY A 76 -16.66 -8.99 2.02
C GLY A 76 -15.14 -8.77 2.04
N LEU A 77 -14.58 -8.23 0.95
CA LEU A 77 -13.14 -7.95 0.84
C LEU A 77 -12.67 -6.87 1.82
N LEU A 78 -13.47 -5.82 2.01
CA LEU A 78 -13.21 -4.75 2.98
C LEU A 78 -13.30 -5.27 4.42
N ASN A 79 -14.37 -6.00 4.74
CA ASN A 79 -14.60 -6.56 6.08
C ASN A 79 -13.56 -7.60 6.49
N ALA A 80 -12.97 -8.31 5.53
CA ALA A 80 -11.88 -9.25 5.76
C ALA A 80 -10.55 -8.57 6.11
N GLN A 81 -10.42 -7.26 5.96
CA GLN A 81 -9.19 -6.57 6.33
C GLN A 81 -9.08 -6.43 7.85
N PRO A 82 -7.89 -6.69 8.43
CA PRO A 82 -7.69 -6.55 9.86
C PRO A 82 -7.84 -5.10 10.29
N LEU A 83 -8.27 -4.87 11.53
CA LEU A 83 -8.23 -3.54 12.15
C LEU A 83 -6.81 -2.98 12.10
N ALA A 84 -6.70 -1.68 11.83
CA ALA A 84 -5.42 -0.97 11.83
C ALA A 84 -4.82 -1.03 13.24
N ARG A 85 -3.61 -1.59 13.35
CA ARG A 85 -2.88 -1.55 14.63
C ARG A 85 -2.50 -0.10 14.95
N PRO A 86 -2.62 0.34 16.21
CA PRO A 86 -2.10 1.64 16.61
C PRO A 86 -0.59 1.67 16.35
N ALA A 87 -0.11 2.75 15.72
CA ALA A 87 1.30 2.91 15.43
C ALA A 87 2.11 2.83 16.73
N LYS A 88 3.02 1.85 16.86
CA LYS A 88 3.96 1.80 17.97
C LYS A 88 4.75 3.12 17.96
N LYS A 89 4.57 3.96 18.99
CA LYS A 89 5.42 5.14 19.23
C LYS A 89 6.87 4.67 19.24
N LYS A 90 7.71 5.19 18.34
CA LYS A 90 9.16 4.98 18.41
C LYS A 90 9.62 5.51 19.76
N SER A 91 9.99 4.62 20.68
CA SER A 91 10.64 4.98 21.94
C SER A 91 11.92 5.74 21.61
N LYS A 92 12.05 6.97 22.10
CA LYS A 92 13.28 7.77 21.96
C LYS A 92 14.48 6.92 22.41
N PRO A 93 15.62 6.94 21.69
CA PRO A 93 16.84 6.31 22.19
C PRO A 93 17.26 7.02 23.49
N SER A 94 17.42 6.25 24.56
CA SER A 94 17.83 6.75 25.88
C SER A 94 19.21 7.44 25.80
N PRO A 95 19.39 8.64 26.38
CA PRO A 95 20.66 9.34 26.39
C PRO A 95 21.52 8.82 27.54
N LYS A 96 22.24 7.71 27.34
CA LYS A 96 23.17 7.22 28.37
C LYS A 96 24.41 6.53 27.81
N ALA A 97 25.19 7.26 27.01
CA ALA A 97 26.56 6.85 26.66
C ALA A 97 27.44 8.04 26.22
N ALA A 98 27.47 9.13 27.00
CA ALA A 98 28.39 10.24 26.73
C ALA A 98 28.94 10.81 28.05
N LYS A 99 29.63 9.98 28.83
CA LYS A 99 30.51 10.45 29.90
C LYS A 99 31.48 9.34 30.32
N ARG A 100 32.63 9.30 29.65
CA ARG A 100 33.89 8.82 30.23
C ARG A 100 35.02 9.65 29.60
N ARG A 101 35.31 10.78 30.26
CA ARG A 101 36.56 11.53 30.14
C ARG A 101 37.66 10.71 30.82
N THR A 102 38.88 10.73 30.27
CA THR A 102 40.20 10.96 30.95
C THR A 102 41.36 10.54 30.01
N PRO A 103 42.63 10.96 30.24
CA PRO A 103 43.16 12.31 30.13
C PRO A 103 44.44 12.37 29.25
N ALA A 104 45.01 13.57 29.13
CA ALA A 104 46.18 13.92 28.34
C ALA A 104 47.44 13.05 28.58
N ARG A 105 48.19 12.79 27.50
CA ARG A 105 49.56 12.26 27.55
C ARG A 105 50.53 13.31 27.00
N LYS A 106 51.39 13.85 27.87
CA LYS A 106 52.53 14.75 27.55
C LYS A 106 53.48 14.07 26.55
N PRO A 107 54.07 14.80 25.59
CA PRO A 107 55.20 14.30 24.82
C PRO A 107 56.52 14.46 25.59
N PRO A 108 57.47 13.49 25.51
CA PRO A 108 58.81 13.68 26.05
C PRO A 108 59.70 14.53 25.13
N ARG A 109 60.56 15.30 25.79
CA ARG A 109 61.59 16.19 25.21
C ARG A 109 62.64 15.42 24.40
N ALA A 110 63.17 16.12 23.40
CA ALA A 110 64.33 15.77 22.61
C ALA A 110 65.58 15.43 23.45
N ALA A 111 66.36 14.46 22.96
CA ALA A 111 67.76 14.28 23.32
C ALA A 111 68.59 14.12 22.04
N SER A 112 69.63 14.95 21.98
CA SER A 112 70.67 15.09 20.96
C SER A 112 71.75 13.99 21.09
N ARG A 113 72.36 13.59 19.96
CA ARG A 113 73.79 13.22 19.75
C ARG A 113 73.93 12.65 18.33
N ARG A 114 74.62 13.34 17.40
CA ARG A 114 76.07 13.20 17.08
C ARG A 114 76.54 11.74 17.08
N SER A 115 76.82 11.18 15.91
CA SER A 115 78.16 11.13 15.29
C SER A 115 78.02 10.80 13.81
#